data_AF-A0A3D2IIF5-F1
#
_entry.id   AF-A0A3D2IIF5-F1
#
_cell.length_a   1.000
_cell.length_b   1.000
_cell.length_c   1.000
_cell.angle_alpha   90.00
_cell.angle_beta   90.00
_cell.angle_gamma   90.00
#
_symmetry.space_group_name_H-M   'P 1'
#
loop_
_entity.id
_entity.type
_entity.pdbx_description
1 polymer ?
#
loop_
_entity_poly.entity_id
_entity_poly.type
_entity_poly.pdbx_seq_one_letter_code
_entity_poly.pdbx_strand_id
1 'polypeptide(L)' 'SEITLEATGLNPTRNALLGILQEMGADITIENERMEGAEPVGDIVVRSSDLRA' A
#
# COMPACT_ATOMS: atom_id res chain seq x y z
N SER A 1 -6.62 9.70 11.44
CA SER A 1 -6.45 10.43 10.18
C SER A 1 -6.37 9.44 9.03
N GLU A 2 -6.71 9.85 7.81
CA GLU A 2 -6.70 9.02 6.59
C GLU A 2 -5.96 9.78 5.48
N ILE A 3 -5.13 9.08 4.72
CA ILE A 3 -4.39 9.59 3.56
C ILE A 3 -4.51 8.57 2.42
N THR A 4 -4.73 9.06 1.21
CA THR A 4 -4.72 8.24 -0.01
C THR A 4 -3.55 8.64 -0.89
N LEU A 5 -2.75 7.66 -1.30
CA LEU A 5 -1.72 7.80 -2.34
C LEU A 5 -2.25 7.20 -3.65
N GLU A 6 -2.69 8.07 -4.56
CA GLU A 6 -3.24 7.67 -5.85
C GLU A 6 -2.16 7.15 -6.80
N ALA A 7 -2.52 6.18 -7.64
CA ALA A 7 -1.68 5.66 -8.72
C ALA A 7 -0.25 5.27 -8.29
N THR A 8 -0.13 4.59 -7.14
CA THR A 8 1.15 4.15 -6.59
C THR A 8 1.58 2.81 -7.20
N GLY A 9 2.86 2.67 -7.55
CA GLY A 9 3.42 1.43 -8.07
C GLY A 9 3.41 0.30 -7.04
N LEU A 10 2.89 -0.87 -7.43
CA LEU A 10 2.71 -2.06 -6.60
C LEU A 10 3.63 -3.21 -7.02
N ASN A 11 4.76 -2.91 -7.65
CA ASN A 11 5.67 -3.93 -8.14
C ASN A 11 6.13 -4.83 -6.96
N PRO A 12 5.90 -6.16 -7.01
CA PRO A 12 6.19 -7.05 -5.88
C PRO A 12 7.64 -7.06 -5.41
N THR A 13 8.59 -6.69 -6.29
CA THR A 13 10.01 -6.61 -5.94
C THR A 13 10.40 -5.31 -5.24
N ARG A 14 9.50 -4.32 -5.18
CA ARG A 14 9.72 -2.97 -4.62
C ARG A 14 8.73 -2.55 -3.54
N ASN A 15 7.72 -3.37 -3.24
CA ASN A 15 6.65 -3.02 -2.30
C ASN A 15 6.72 -3.79 -0.96
N ALA A 16 7.81 -4.50 -0.67
CA ALA A 16 7.96 -5.34 0.52
C ALA A 16 7.63 -4.61 1.85
N LEU A 17 7.88 -3.30 1.91
CA LEU A 17 7.55 -2.48 3.08
C LEU A 17 6.04 -2.49 3.40
N LEU A 18 5.15 -2.57 2.41
CA LEU A 18 3.70 -2.63 2.64
C LEU A 18 3.33 -3.87 3.45
N GLY A 19 3.89 -5.03 3.08
CA GLY A 19 3.68 -6.28 3.82
C GLY A 19 4.22 -6.21 5.24
N ILE A 20 5.44 -5.67 5.43
CA ILE A 20 6.03 -5.50 6.76
C ILE A 20 5.17 -4.59 7.64
N LEU A 21 4.71 -3.46 7.10
CA LEU A 21 3.85 -2.54 7.84
C LEU A 21 2.51 -3.19 8.21
N GLN A 22 1.92 -3.97 7.30
CA GLN A 22 0.70 -4.74 7.58
C GLN A 22 0.93 -5.80 8.66
N GLU A 23 2.05 -6.52 8.64
CA GLU A 23 2.45 -7.47 9.70
C GLU A 23 2.63 -6.77 11.05
N MET A 24 3.14 -5.54 11.05
CA MET A 24 3.24 -4.69 12.25
C MET A 24 1.88 -4.13 12.72
N GLY A 25 0.80 -4.34 11.97
CA GLY A 25 -0.56 -3.90 12.32
C GLY A 25 -0.99 -2.58 11.68
N ALA A 26 -0.31 -2.11 10.64
CA ALA A 26 -0.74 -0.92 9.91
C ALA A 26 -2.09 -1.15 9.20
N ASP A 27 -2.98 -0.15 9.29
CA ASP A 27 -4.22 -0.08 8.50
C ASP A 27 -3.91 0.47 7.11
N ILE A 28 -3.59 -0.44 6.19
CA ILE A 28 -3.26 -0.17 4.79
C ILE A 28 -4.16 -1.03 3.90
N THR A 29 -4.90 -0.39 2.99
CA THR A 29 -5.69 -1.05 1.95
C THR A 29 -5.22 -0.62 0.57
N ILE A 30 -5.27 -1.54 -0.39
CA ILE A 30 -5.01 -1.26 -1.80
C ILE A 30 -6.35 -1.29 -2.54
N GLU A 31 -6.63 -0.22 -3.27
CA GLU A 31 -7.85 -0.03 -4.06
C GLU A 31 -7.49 0.23 -5.53
N ASN A 32 -8.44 0.04 -6.45
CA ASN A 32 -8.30 0.37 -7.87
C ASN A 32 -7.04 -0.20 -8.56
N GLU A 33 -6.64 -1.42 -8.17
CA GLU A 33 -5.50 -2.11 -8.80
C GLU A 33 -5.72 -2.29 -10.30
N ARG A 34 -4.70 -1.92 -11.06
CA ARG A 34 -4.70 -1.95 -12.52
C ARG A 34 -3.28 -2.06 -13.06
N MET A 35 -3.18 -2.34 -14.35
CA MET A 35 -1.90 -2.28 -15.07
C MET A 35 -1.78 -0.92 -15.76
N GLU A 36 -0.70 -0.20 -15.49
CA GLU A 36 -0.29 0.97 -16.27
C GLU A 36 1.00 0.65 -17.02
N GLY A 37 0.88 0.41 -18.33
CA GLY A 37 1.95 -0.18 -19.12
C GLY A 37 2.28 -1.59 -18.63
N ALA A 38 3.53 -1.81 -18.20
CA ALA A 38 4.01 -3.09 -17.68
C ALA A 38 4.11 -3.13 -16.15
N GLU A 39 3.61 -2.11 -15.44
CA GLU A 39 3.70 -2.00 -13.99
C GLU A 39 2.31 -2.13 -13.35
N PRO A 40 2.17 -2.93 -12.27
CA PRO A 40 0.96 -2.91 -11.46
C PRO A 40 0.93 -1.62 -10.64
N VAL A 41 -0.23 -0.98 -10.63
CA VAL A 41 -0.46 0.31 -9.99
C VAL A 41 -1.81 0.26 -9.25
N GLY A 42 -1.91 0.89 -8.09
CA GLY A 42 -3.16 1.01 -7.34
C GLY A 42 -3.12 2.17 -6.37
N ASP A 43 -4.25 2.46 -5.75
CA ASP A 43 -4.37 3.51 -4.76
C ASP A 43 -4.13 2.92 -3.37
N ILE A 44 -3.21 3.50 -2.62
CA ILE A 44 -2.89 3.03 -1.26
C ILE A 44 -3.61 3.95 -0.28
N VAL A 45 -4.56 3.41 0.46
CA VAL A 45 -5.29 4.12 1.51
C VAL A 45 -4.68 3.71 2.85
N VAL A 46 -4.23 4.70 3.64
CA VAL A 46 -3.59 4.49 4.93
C VAL A 46 -4.36 5.22 6.01
N ARG A 47 -4.66 4.53 7.11
CA ARG A 47 -5.28 5.11 8.30
C ARG A 47 -4.33 5.05 9.49
N SER A 48 -4.48 6.03 10.39
CA SER A 48 -3.74 6.06 11.65
C SER A 48 -3.97 4.76 12.43
N SER A 49 -2.87 4.09 12.80
CA SER A 49 -2.87 2.80 13.48
C SER A 49 -1.66 2.70 14.42
N ASP A 50 -1.80 1.91 15.49
CA ASP A 50 -0.70 1.62 16.41
C ASP A 50 0.11 0.43 15.88
N LEU A 51 1.41 0.64 15.62
CA LEU A 51 2.30 -0.41 15.13
C LEU A 51 2.94 -1.19 16.27
N ARG A 52 3.25 -2.46 16.01
CA ARG A 52 3.98 -3.37 16.90
C ARG A 52 5.32 -3.73 16.29
N ALA A 53 6.33 -3.95 17.14
CA ALA A 53 7.68 -4.38 16.77
C ALA A 53 7.92 -5.84 17.14
#